data_AF-A0A7K2KX41-F1
#
_entry.id   AF-A0A7K2KX41-F1
#
_cell.length_a   1.000
_cell.length_b   1.000
_cell.length_c   1.000
_cell.angle_alpha   90.00
_cell.angle_beta   90.00
_cell.angle_gamma   90.00
#
_symmetry.space_group_name_H-M   'P 1'
#
loop_
_entity.id
_entity.type
_entity.pdbx_description
1 polymer ?
#
loop_
_entity_poly.entity_id
_entity_poly.type
_entity_poly.pdbx_seq_one_letter_code
_entity_poly.pdbx_strand_id
1 'polypeptide(L)'
;MKLAKLDFLLRYPDRFMKLLAARRPGVDVGEDPWLTGAIEQSMIRYRYGPWDPAYYSLLGALTGKGLIEPKHDDAVATYRTTTAGREIALALGETDSWRPVRDRARLLRRYFDLSGTKLKDLIYETFPDIVEADWGTHL
;
A
#
# COMPACT_ATOMS: atom_id res chain seq x y z
N MET A 1 -6.99 7.86 4.95
CA MET A 1 -6.23 6.58 4.88
C MET A 1 -6.12 6.04 3.45
N LYS A 2 -5.31 6.64 2.56
CA LYS A 2 -5.03 6.08 1.21
C LYS A 2 -3.91 5.03 1.25
N LEU A 3 -2.85 5.31 2.02
CA LEU A 3 -1.66 4.47 2.14
C LEU A 3 -1.98 3.02 2.54
N ALA A 4 -2.78 2.86 3.59
CA ALA A 4 -3.41 1.63 4.05
C ALA A 4 -3.92 0.72 2.90
N LYS A 5 -4.76 1.28 2.02
CA LYS A 5 -5.38 0.50 0.94
C LYS A 5 -4.40 0.19 -0.19
N LEU A 6 -3.42 1.06 -0.43
CA LEU A 6 -2.35 0.79 -1.38
C LEU A 6 -1.41 -0.30 -0.86
N ASP A 7 -1.10 -0.30 0.43
CA ASP A 7 -0.29 -1.35 1.09
C ASP A 7 -1.00 -2.71 1.02
N PHE A 8 -2.31 -2.75 1.21
CA PHE A 8 -3.10 -3.97 0.97
C PHE A 8 -2.92 -4.52 -0.45
N LEU A 9 -3.08 -3.69 -1.47
CA LEU A 9 -2.89 -4.15 -2.85
C LEU A 9 -1.42 -4.46 -3.19
N LEU A 10 -0.47 -3.86 -2.48
CA LEU A 10 0.96 -4.17 -2.63
C LEU A 10 1.30 -5.56 -2.08
N ARG A 11 0.75 -5.90 -0.90
CA ARG A 11 0.99 -7.15 -0.19
C ARG A 11 0.25 -8.35 -0.77
N TYR A 12 -0.95 -8.13 -1.30
CA TYR A 12 -1.81 -9.21 -1.81
C TYR A 12 -1.96 -9.14 -3.35
N PRO A 13 -1.08 -9.81 -4.13
CA PRO A 13 -1.11 -9.79 -5.59
C PRO A 13 -2.45 -10.20 -6.19
N ASP A 14 -3.06 -11.27 -5.67
CA ASP A 14 -4.35 -11.75 -6.20
C ASP A 14 -5.44 -10.69 -6.07
N ARG A 15 -5.38 -9.89 -4.99
CA ARG A 15 -6.31 -8.79 -4.74
C ARG A 15 -6.02 -7.64 -5.68
N PHE A 16 -4.75 -7.32 -5.97
CA PHE A 16 -4.40 -6.38 -7.02
C PHE A 16 -4.95 -6.83 -8.39
N MET A 17 -4.69 -8.08 -8.80
CA MET A 17 -5.08 -8.61 -10.11
C MET A 17 -6.59 -8.66 -10.28
N LYS A 18 -7.33 -9.15 -9.27
CA LYS A 18 -8.80 -9.18 -9.29
C LYS A 18 -9.40 -7.77 -9.37
N LEU A 19 -8.86 -6.82 -8.62
CA LEU A 19 -9.31 -5.42 -8.66
C LEU A 19 -8.97 -4.75 -9.99
N LEU A 20 -7.82 -5.07 -10.59
CA LEU A 20 -7.40 -4.57 -11.89
C LEU A 20 -8.33 -5.09 -12.99
N ALA A 21 -8.61 -6.40 -13.00
CA ALA A 21 -9.51 -7.01 -13.97
C ALA A 21 -10.93 -6.42 -13.92
N ALA A 22 -11.45 -6.14 -12.71
CA ALA A 22 -12.75 -5.49 -12.55
C ALA A 22 -12.77 -4.05 -13.10
N ARG A 23 -11.68 -3.30 -12.89
CA ARG A 23 -11.59 -1.87 -13.25
C ARG A 23 -11.17 -1.63 -14.70
N ARG A 24 -10.29 -2.48 -15.24
CA ARG A 24 -9.65 -2.38 -16.55
C ARG A 24 -9.55 -3.77 -17.18
N PRO A 25 -10.67 -4.34 -17.67
CA PRO A 25 -10.67 -5.63 -18.33
C PRO A 25 -9.69 -5.65 -19.52
N GLY A 26 -8.93 -6.74 -19.67
CA GLY A 26 -8.00 -6.93 -20.79
C GLY A 26 -6.65 -6.22 -20.66
N VAL A 27 -6.35 -5.57 -19.53
CA VAL A 27 -5.00 -5.06 -19.27
C VAL A 27 -4.09 -6.21 -18.85
N ASP A 28 -3.06 -6.44 -19.65
CA ASP A 28 -1.91 -7.26 -19.29
C ASP A 28 -0.85 -6.41 -18.59
N VAL A 29 -0.40 -6.87 -17.42
CA VAL A 29 0.65 -6.21 -16.62
C VAL A 29 2.06 -6.71 -16.95
N GLY A 30 2.19 -7.65 -17.90
CA GLY A 30 3.46 -8.24 -18.31
C GLY A 30 3.95 -9.31 -17.33
N GLU A 31 5.27 -9.53 -17.29
CA GLU A 31 5.88 -10.43 -16.30
C GLU A 31 5.45 -10.04 -14.88
N ASP A 32 4.91 -11.01 -14.15
CA ASP A 32 4.34 -10.81 -12.83
C ASP A 32 5.45 -10.47 -11.81
N PRO A 33 5.56 -9.20 -11.34
CA PRO A 33 6.59 -8.82 -10.37
C PRO A 33 6.36 -9.43 -8.98
N TRP A 34 5.26 -10.16 -8.78
CA TRP A 34 4.92 -10.89 -7.57
C TRP A 34 5.37 -12.36 -7.58
N LEU A 35 5.86 -12.91 -8.70
CA LEU A 35 6.33 -14.31 -8.83
C LEU A 35 7.37 -14.77 -7.80
N THR A 36 8.06 -13.84 -7.13
CA THR A 36 9.17 -14.12 -6.21
C THR A 36 8.84 -13.95 -4.72
N GLY A 37 7.65 -13.48 -4.33
CA GLY A 37 7.40 -13.04 -2.95
C GLY A 37 6.28 -13.79 -2.24
N ALA A 38 6.62 -14.57 -1.21
CA ALA A 38 5.67 -14.92 -0.17
C ALA A 38 5.16 -13.65 0.53
N ILE A 39 3.91 -13.66 0.99
CA ILE A 39 3.36 -12.58 1.82
C ILE A 39 4.19 -12.52 3.11
N GLU A 40 5.05 -11.50 3.26
CA GLU A 40 6.00 -11.38 4.38
C GLU A 40 5.26 -11.32 5.73
N GLN A 41 4.14 -10.60 5.78
CA GLN A 41 3.23 -10.54 6.92
C GLN A 41 1.79 -10.32 6.46
N SER A 42 0.89 -11.23 6.84
CA SER A 42 -0.56 -11.08 6.67
C SER A 42 -1.07 -9.85 7.43
N MET A 43 -1.94 -9.07 6.80
CA MET A 43 -2.60 -7.95 7.45
C MET A 43 -3.70 -8.44 8.40
N ILE A 44 -3.75 -7.85 9.59
CA ILE A 44 -4.85 -8.04 10.55
C ILE A 44 -5.95 -7.02 10.24
N ARG A 45 -7.22 -7.44 10.29
CA ARG A 45 -8.35 -6.54 10.03
C ARG A 45 -8.57 -5.52 11.17
N TYR A 46 -8.15 -4.27 10.91
CA TYR A 46 -8.70 -3.04 11.55
C TYR A 46 -8.78 -1.83 10.58
N ARG A 47 -9.04 -2.05 9.27
CA ARG A 47 -9.11 -1.06 8.15
C ARG A 47 -7.85 -0.95 7.27
N TYR A 48 -7.29 -2.10 6.88
CA TYR A 48 -6.25 -2.21 5.84
C TYR A 48 -4.96 -1.50 6.21
N GLY A 49 -4.45 -1.71 7.41
CA GLY A 49 -3.02 -1.52 7.58
C GLY A 49 -2.56 -2.25 8.81
N PRO A 50 -1.28 -2.56 8.87
CA PRO A 50 -0.61 -3.08 10.06
C PRO A 50 -0.53 -2.02 11.19
N TRP A 51 -1.52 -1.14 11.34
CA TRP A 51 -1.53 0.03 12.24
C TRP A 51 -1.64 -0.33 13.73
N ASP A 52 -0.78 -1.24 14.18
CA ASP A 52 -0.44 -1.40 15.57
C ASP A 52 0.37 -0.17 16.05
N PRO A 53 0.64 -0.07 17.37
CA PRO A 53 1.51 0.98 17.93
C PRO A 53 2.93 1.04 17.32
N ALA A 54 3.46 -0.05 16.76
CA ALA A 54 4.77 -0.09 16.13
C ALA A 54 4.83 0.75 14.84
N TYR A 55 3.72 0.85 14.08
CA TYR A 55 3.67 1.72 12.90
C TYR A 55 3.75 3.20 13.23
N TYR A 56 3.11 3.64 14.31
CA TYR A 56 3.26 5.03 14.79
C TYR A 56 4.70 5.31 15.24
N SER A 57 5.35 4.33 15.86
CA SER A 57 6.77 4.42 16.23
C SER A 57 7.66 4.54 15.00
N LEU A 58 7.37 3.79 13.92
CA LEU A 58 8.08 3.90 12.65
C LEU A 58 7.89 5.28 11.99
N LEU A 59 6.66 5.81 11.97
CA LEU A 59 6.40 7.16 11.47
C LEU A 59 7.15 8.23 12.28
N GLY A 60 7.21 8.08 13.60
CA GLY A 60 8.01 8.94 14.47
C GLY A 60 9.49 8.88 14.14
N ALA A 61 10.05 7.67 13.94
CA ALA A 61 11.44 7.48 13.57
C ALA A 61 11.77 8.08 12.18
N LEU A 62 10.91 7.89 11.18
CA LEU A 62 11.06 8.48 9.86
C LEU A 62 10.98 10.02 9.90
N THR A 63 10.10 10.57 10.74
CA THR A 63 9.99 12.02 10.95
C THR A 63 11.23 12.57 11.65
N GLY A 64 11.70 11.92 12.72
CA GLY A 64 12.92 12.33 13.44
C GLY A 64 14.20 12.23 12.59
N LYS A 65 14.22 11.36 11.58
CA LYS A 65 15.29 11.27 10.58
C LYS A 65 15.13 12.26 9.41
N GLY A 66 14.07 13.07 9.38
CA GLY A 66 13.81 14.02 8.31
C GLY A 66 13.47 13.38 6.96
N LEU A 67 13.00 12.13 6.94
CA LEU A 67 12.66 11.40 5.71
C LEU A 67 11.21 11.61 5.28
N ILE A 68 10.34 11.86 6.27
CA ILE A 68 8.98 12.31 6.05
C ILE A 68 8.71 13.52 6.94
N GLU A 69 7.69 14.28 6.59
CA GLU A 69 7.18 15.38 7.40
C GLU A 69 5.66 15.30 7.50
N PRO A 70 5.08 15.63 8.66
CA PRO A 70 3.64 15.74 8.79
C PRO A 70 3.14 16.94 7.97
N LYS A 71 2.00 16.78 7.31
CA LYS A 71 1.26 17.88 6.72
C LYS A 71 0.07 18.19 7.61
N HIS A 72 -0.04 19.46 8.02
CA HIS A 72 -1.18 19.95 8.80
C HIS A 72 -2.33 20.30 7.84
N ASP A 73 -3.06 19.28 7.40
CA ASP A 73 -4.38 19.41 6.79
C ASP A 73 -5.39 18.76 7.74
N ASP A 74 -6.20 19.58 8.42
CA ASP A 74 -7.35 19.17 9.24
C ASP A 74 -7.08 18.07 10.30
N ALA A 75 -8.16 17.44 10.78
CA ALA A 75 -8.17 16.43 11.84
C ALA A 75 -7.49 15.08 11.47
N VAL A 76 -6.86 14.97 10.30
CA VAL A 76 -6.27 13.72 9.80
C VAL A 76 -4.76 13.87 9.65
N ALA A 77 -4.00 13.08 10.41
CA ALA A 77 -2.56 13.00 10.24
C ALA A 77 -2.21 12.55 8.82
N THR A 78 -1.61 13.45 8.05
CA THR A 78 -1.07 13.16 6.71
C THR A 78 0.44 13.40 6.72
N TYR A 79 1.15 12.69 5.84
CA TYR A 79 2.60 12.76 5.75
C TYR A 79 3.01 12.97 4.30
N ARG A 80 4.11 13.70 4.11
CA ARG A 80 4.78 13.89 2.83
C ARG A 80 6.22 13.40 2.94
N THR A 81 6.74 12.79 1.88
CA THR A 81 8.16 12.44 1.79
C THR A 81 8.99 13.71 1.55
N THR A 82 10.08 13.88 2.26
CA THR A 82 11.04 14.98 2.03
C THR A 82 11.92 14.66 0.81
N THR A 83 12.75 15.62 0.38
CA THR A 83 13.77 15.36 -0.65
C THR A 83 14.71 14.23 -0.24
N ALA A 84 15.23 14.27 0.99
CA ALA A 84 16.10 13.23 1.53
C ALA A 84 15.42 11.85 1.60
N GLY A 85 14.17 11.81 2.06
CA GLY A 85 13.39 10.57 2.07
C GLY A 85 13.16 10.01 0.68
N ARG A 86 12.94 10.87 -0.32
CA ARG A 86 12.76 10.46 -1.71
C ARG A 86 14.05 9.89 -2.29
N GLU A 87 15.19 10.54 -2.06
CA GLU A 87 16.49 10.06 -2.54
C GLU A 87 16.83 8.68 -1.98
N ILE A 88 16.63 8.49 -0.66
CA ILE A 88 16.85 7.19 -0.02
C ILE A 88 15.88 6.13 -0.57
N ALA A 89 14.60 6.45 -0.71
CA ALA A 89 13.62 5.51 -1.25
C ALA A 89 13.94 5.10 -2.70
N LEU A 90 14.44 6.03 -3.52
CA LEU A 90 14.92 5.75 -4.88
C LEU A 90 16.15 4.85 -4.85
N ALA A 91 17.15 5.17 -4.04
CA ALA A 91 18.36 4.37 -3.91
C ALA A 91 18.05 2.93 -3.43
N LEU A 92 17.16 2.80 -2.44
CA LEU A 92 16.67 1.49 -1.99
C LEU A 92 16.00 0.73 -3.13
N GLY A 93 15.11 1.38 -3.89
CA GLY A 93 14.40 0.75 -4.99
C GLY A 93 15.29 0.21 -6.12
N GLU A 94 16.53 0.68 -6.25
CA GLU A 94 17.49 0.16 -7.22
C GLU A 94 18.25 -1.08 -6.72
N THR A 95 18.16 -1.42 -5.44
CA THR A 95 18.73 -2.66 -4.89
C THR A 95 17.89 -3.88 -5.29
N ASP A 96 18.53 -5.03 -5.49
CA ASP A 96 17.84 -6.22 -6.00
C ASP A 96 16.76 -6.75 -5.05
N SER A 97 16.94 -6.59 -3.73
CA SER A 97 15.95 -7.00 -2.73
C SER A 97 14.69 -6.12 -2.75
N TRP A 98 14.78 -4.86 -3.16
CA TRP A 98 13.67 -3.91 -3.19
C TRP A 98 13.11 -3.66 -4.60
N ARG A 99 13.81 -4.08 -5.65
CA ARG A 99 13.37 -3.98 -7.05
C ARG A 99 11.93 -4.49 -7.25
N PRO A 100 11.53 -5.67 -6.71
CA PRO A 100 10.15 -6.13 -6.85
C PRO A 100 9.13 -5.18 -6.19
N VAL A 101 9.42 -4.69 -4.98
CA VAL A 101 8.53 -3.76 -4.27
C VAL A 101 8.37 -2.45 -5.05
N ARG A 102 9.46 -1.91 -5.60
CA ARG A 102 9.45 -0.71 -6.44
C ARG A 102 8.57 -0.92 -7.67
N ASP A 103 8.71 -2.04 -8.37
CA ASP A 103 8.00 -2.28 -9.62
C ASP A 103 6.50 -2.51 -9.37
N ARG A 104 6.14 -3.20 -8.29
CA ARG A 104 4.74 -3.32 -7.82
C ARG A 104 4.16 -1.95 -7.44
N ALA A 105 4.92 -1.10 -6.74
CA ALA A 105 4.50 0.26 -6.39
C ALA A 105 4.25 1.14 -7.63
N ARG A 106 5.04 0.97 -8.70
CA ARG A 106 4.83 1.64 -10.00
C ARG A 106 3.52 1.18 -10.65
N LEU A 107 3.21 -0.11 -10.63
CA LEU A 107 1.93 -0.63 -11.14
C LEU A 107 0.74 -0.09 -10.33
N LEU A 108 0.84 -0.08 -9.00
CA LEU A 108 -0.17 0.54 -8.13
C LEU A 108 -0.41 2.00 -8.47
N ARG A 109 0.67 2.78 -8.62
CA ARG A 109 0.58 4.18 -9.03
C ARG A 109 -0.10 4.33 -10.39
N ARG A 110 0.23 3.46 -11.36
CA ARG A 110 -0.31 3.52 -12.72
C ARG A 110 -1.81 3.23 -12.78
N TYR A 111 -2.27 2.21 -12.06
CA TYR A 111 -3.66 1.72 -12.20
C TYR A 111 -4.62 2.16 -11.07
N PHE A 112 -4.07 2.54 -9.92
CA PHE A 112 -4.82 2.87 -8.70
C PHE A 112 -4.46 4.23 -8.09
N ASP A 113 -4.03 5.20 -8.90
CA ASP A 113 -3.94 6.60 -8.45
C ASP A 113 -5.31 7.25 -8.27
N LEU A 114 -6.00 6.88 -7.19
CA LEU A 114 -7.35 7.33 -6.87
C LEU A 114 -7.37 8.07 -5.54
N SER A 115 -8.46 8.79 -5.27
CA SER A 115 -8.69 9.29 -3.91
C SER A 115 -8.87 8.11 -2.95
N GLY A 116 -8.57 8.34 -1.66
CA GLY A 116 -8.73 7.30 -0.64
C GLY A 116 -10.15 6.74 -0.57
N THR A 117 -11.16 7.58 -0.79
CA THR A 117 -12.58 7.18 -0.84
C THR A 117 -12.87 6.28 -2.03
N LYS A 118 -12.51 6.71 -3.26
CA LYS A 118 -12.72 5.91 -4.48
C LYS A 118 -12.03 4.56 -4.42
N LEU A 119 -10.81 4.51 -3.87
CA LEU A 119 -10.08 3.26 -3.69
C LEU A 119 -10.76 2.34 -2.66
N LYS A 120 -11.25 2.92 -1.56
CA LYS A 120 -11.97 2.18 -0.52
C LYS A 120 -13.27 1.59 -1.08
N ASP A 121 -14.08 2.39 -1.78
CA ASP A 121 -15.35 1.93 -2.35
C ASP A 121 -15.12 0.78 -3.36
N LEU A 122 -14.14 0.93 -4.25
CA LEU A 122 -13.79 -0.10 -5.24
C LEU A 122 -13.34 -1.43 -4.57
N ILE A 123 -12.53 -1.35 -3.51
CA ILE A 123 -12.11 -2.53 -2.76
C ILE A 123 -13.31 -3.21 -2.10
N TYR A 124 -14.23 -2.43 -1.51
CA TYR A 124 -15.39 -3.00 -0.79
C TYR A 124 -16.39 -3.63 -1.74
N GLU A 125 -16.60 -3.03 -2.91
CA GLU A 125 -17.44 -3.59 -3.97
C GLU A 125 -16.86 -4.90 -4.54
N THR A 126 -15.54 -4.98 -4.67
CA THR A 126 -14.87 -6.15 -5.29
C THR A 126 -14.62 -7.30 -4.31
N PHE A 127 -14.51 -6.98 -3.01
CA PHE A 127 -14.14 -7.92 -1.95
C PHE A 127 -15.10 -7.80 -0.76
N PRO A 128 -16.35 -8.26 -0.90
CA PRO A 128 -17.33 -8.24 0.20
C PRO A 128 -16.87 -9.08 1.40
N ASP A 129 -16.08 -10.13 1.17
CA ASP A 129 -15.43 -10.96 2.19
C ASP A 129 -14.58 -10.13 3.18
N ILE A 130 -13.91 -9.08 2.69
CA ILE A 130 -13.10 -8.19 3.54
C ILE A 130 -13.96 -7.16 4.27
N VAL A 131 -15.23 -6.99 3.89
CA VAL A 131 -16.22 -6.21 4.65
C VAL A 131 -16.89 -7.08 5.72
N GLU A 132 -16.89 -8.40 5.58
CA GLU A 132 -17.57 -9.34 6.48
C GLU A 132 -16.68 -10.02 7.53
N ALA A 133 -15.38 -10.24 7.28
CA ALA A 133 -14.42 -10.77 8.26
C ALA A 133 -14.45 -10.13 9.67
N ASP A 134 -14.31 -10.94 10.71
CA ASP A 134 -14.35 -10.45 12.10
C ASP A 134 -13.10 -9.68 12.50
N TRP A 135 -13.24 -8.88 13.57
CA TRP A 135 -12.14 -8.15 14.20
C TRP A 135 -10.97 -9.07 14.56
N GLY A 136 -9.74 -8.64 14.25
CA GLY A 136 -8.54 -9.40 14.60
C GLY A 136 -8.24 -10.59 13.69
N THR A 137 -9.08 -10.84 12.68
CA THR A 137 -8.85 -11.91 11.71
C THR A 137 -7.72 -11.55 10.75
N HIS A 138 -6.83 -12.51 10.50
CA HIS A 138 -5.78 -12.41 9.48
C HIS A 138 -6.40 -12.57 8.08
N LEU A 139 -6.03 -11.69 7.15
CA LEU A 139 -6.46 -11.71 5.75
C LEU A 139 -5.51 -12.50 4.84
#